data_AF-A0A256WKL8-F1
#
_entry.id   AF-A0A256WKL8-F1
#
_cell.length_a   1.000
_cell.length_b   1.000
_cell.length_c   1.000
_cell.angle_alpha   90.00
_cell.angle_beta   90.00
_cell.angle_gamma   90.00
#
_symmetry.space_group_name_H-M   'P 1'
#
loop_
_entity.id
_entity.type
_entity.pdbx_description
1 polymer ?
#
loop_
_entity_poly.entity_id
_entity_poly.type
_entity_poly.pdbx_seq_one_letter_code
_entity_poly.pdbx_strand_id
1 'polypeptide(L)'
;MLTSNMLLFLDISGGEIIIILLVVLVVLGPDKIPSFVKKASEILRYVRKATDNIKEEINKETEAIQQPLKAAYKSASSFTENAQKAVTDTLDNIKIDEDKPLEKDNESNKEQKEDIDKELNPNKQ
;
A
#
# COMPACT_ATOMS: atom_id res chain seq x y z
N MET A 1 -30.13 18.13 -8.82
CA MET A 1 -29.17 19.25 -8.66
C MET A 1 -29.22 19.80 -7.23
N LEU A 2 -28.81 19.03 -6.22
CA LEU A 2 -28.78 19.55 -4.83
C LEU A 2 -27.68 18.94 -3.94
N THR A 3 -26.76 18.15 -4.50
CA THR A 3 -25.74 17.42 -3.73
C THR A 3 -24.32 17.96 -3.94
N SER A 4 -24.13 18.95 -4.82
CA SER A 4 -22.80 19.48 -5.17
C SER A 4 -22.10 20.23 -4.03
N ASN A 5 -22.80 20.57 -2.94
CA ASN A 5 -22.23 21.37 -1.85
C ASN A 5 -21.67 20.54 -0.68
N MET A 6 -21.99 19.25 -0.60
CA MET A 6 -21.49 18.39 0.50
C MET A 6 -20.06 17.89 0.25
N LEU A 7 -19.63 17.88 -1.02
CA LEU A 7 -18.30 17.46 -1.45
C LEU A 7 -17.27 18.60 -1.48
N LEU A 8 -17.70 19.86 -1.31
CA LEU A 8 -16.84 21.04 -1.32
C LEU A 8 -15.71 20.93 -0.27
N PHE A 9 -16.01 20.34 0.90
CA PHE A 9 -15.02 20.08 1.97
C PHE A 9 -13.94 19.04 1.62
N LEU A 10 -14.17 18.16 0.64
CA LEU A 10 -13.18 17.12 0.28
C LEU A 10 -12.17 17.60 -0.78
N ASP A 11 -12.46 18.73 -1.42
CA ASP A 11 -11.62 19.36 -2.43
C ASP A 11 -10.99 20.64 -1.84
N ILE A 12 -10.40 20.50 -0.64
CA ILE A 12 -9.93 21.63 0.20
C ILE A 12 -9.08 22.59 -0.63
N SER A 13 -9.74 23.66 -1.04
CA SER A 13 -9.14 24.82 -1.65
C SER A 13 -8.58 25.72 -0.54
N GLY A 14 -7.55 26.52 -0.84
CA GLY A 14 -6.91 27.39 0.15
C GLY A 14 -7.87 28.36 0.85
N GLY A 15 -8.97 28.75 0.19
CA GLY A 15 -10.01 29.59 0.79
C GLY A 15 -10.84 28.90 1.88
N GLU A 16 -11.09 27.60 1.75
CA GLU A 16 -11.91 26.85 2.70
C GLU A 16 -11.17 26.63 4.02
N ILE A 17 -9.86 26.41 3.98
CA ILE A 17 -9.00 26.35 5.18
C ILE A 17 -9.12 27.62 6.01
N ILE A 18 -9.15 28.80 5.38
CA ILE A 18 -9.31 30.08 6.09
C ILE A 18 -10.67 30.15 6.78
N ILE A 19 -11.75 29.69 6.12
CA ILE A 19 -13.10 29.67 6.68
C ILE A 19 -13.17 28.73 7.89
N ILE A 20 -12.63 27.51 7.76
CA ILE A 20 -12.58 26.54 8.86
C ILE A 20 -11.78 27.12 10.03
N LEU A 21 -10.62 27.72 9.76
CA LEU A 21 -9.80 28.36 10.79
C LEU A 21 -10.58 29.48 11.49
N LEU A 22 -11.32 30.31 10.77
CA LEU A 22 -12.16 31.36 11.34
C LEU A 22 -13.25 30.78 12.25
N VAL A 23 -13.94 29.72 11.82
CA VAL A 23 -14.96 29.05 12.64
C VAL A 23 -14.34 28.49 13.92
N VAL A 24 -13.20 27.81 13.82
CA VAL A 24 -12.47 27.27 14.97
C VAL A 24 -12.02 28.39 15.92
N LEU A 25 -11.54 29.52 15.39
CA LEU A 25 -11.15 30.70 16.18
C LEU A 25 -12.34 31.35 16.88
N VAL A 26 -13.53 31.37 16.28
CA VAL A 26 -14.75 31.91 16.93
C VAL A 26 -15.26 30.96 18.00
N VAL A 27 -15.28 29.65 17.73
CA VAL A 27 -15.80 28.64 18.66
C VAL A 27 -14.89 28.45 19.86
N LEU A 28 -13.57 28.34 19.64
CA LEU A 28 -12.60 28.10 20.71
C LEU A 28 -11.97 29.40 21.24
N GLY A 29 -11.91 30.46 20.44
CA GLY A 29 -11.19 31.69 20.74
C GLY A 29 -9.75 31.70 20.20
N PRO A 30 -9.25 32.84 19.69
CA PRO A 30 -7.90 32.94 19.10
C PRO A 30 -6.77 32.67 20.11
N ASP A 31 -6.99 32.97 21.38
CA ASP A 31 -5.99 32.75 22.43
C ASP A 31 -5.88 31.29 22.86
N LYS A 32 -6.92 30.48 22.58
CA LYS A 32 -6.98 29.10 23.06
C LYS A 32 -6.20 28.14 22.17
N ILE A 33 -6.25 28.29 20.85
CA ILE A 33 -5.53 27.41 19.91
C ILE A 33 -4.02 27.37 20.23
N PRO A 34 -3.30 28.51 20.36
CA PRO A 34 -1.88 28.49 20.67
C PRO A 34 -1.59 27.87 22.05
N SER A 35 -2.47 28.08 23.03
CA SER A 35 -2.34 27.53 24.38
C SER A 35 -2.50 26.00 24.40
N PHE A 36 -3.48 25.46 23.66
CA PHE A 36 -3.67 24.02 23.50
C PHE A 36 -2.51 23.37 22.75
N VAL A 37 -2.03 23.99 21.67
CA VAL A 37 -0.85 23.52 20.93
C VAL A 37 0.38 23.49 21.84
N LYS A 38 0.61 24.51 22.66
CA LYS A 38 1.72 24.53 23.61
C LYS A 38 1.67 23.34 24.58
N LYS A 39 0.53 23.09 25.22
CA LYS A 39 0.33 21.96 26.14
C LYS A 39 0.53 20.60 25.44
N ALA A 40 -0.07 20.42 24.27
CA ALA A 40 0.10 19.20 23.48
C ALA A 40 1.57 18.99 23.06
N SER A 41 2.26 20.06 22.63
CA SER A 41 3.67 20.01 22.26
C SER A 41 4.58 19.69 23.44
N GLU A 42 4.20 20.11 24.65
CA GLU A 42 4.90 19.75 25.87
C GLU A 42 4.79 18.24 26.13
N ILE A 43 3.57 17.69 26.04
CA ILE A 43 3.32 16.24 26.17
C ILE A 43 4.14 15.46 25.13
N LEU A 44 4.09 15.87 23.86
CA LEU A 44 4.87 15.23 22.80
C LEU A 44 6.37 15.32 23.06
N ARG A 45 6.86 16.44 23.62
CA ARG A 45 8.26 16.59 24.00
C ARG A 45 8.64 15.66 25.14
N TYR A 46 7.78 15.46 26.12
CA TYR A 46 8.00 14.50 27.21
C TYR A 46 8.03 13.06 26.69
N VAL A 47 7.06 12.68 25.84
CA VAL A 47 7.04 11.36 25.21
C VAL A 47 8.30 11.13 24.40
N ARG A 48 8.68 12.08 23.54
CA ARG A 48 9.91 12.01 22.75
C ARG A 48 11.14 11.83 23.64
N LYS A 49 11.27 12.62 24.71
CA LYS A 49 12.42 12.55 25.61
C LYS A 49 12.47 11.22 26.38
N ALA A 50 11.33 10.69 26.81
CA ALA A 50 11.26 9.39 27.44
C ALA A 50 11.69 8.28 26.47
N THR A 51 11.19 8.32 25.22
CA THR A 51 11.59 7.39 24.17
C THR A 51 13.07 7.53 23.80
N ASP A 52 13.60 8.76 23.74
CA ASP A 52 15.01 9.03 23.44
C ASP A 52 15.92 8.48 24.55
N ASN A 53 15.53 8.60 25.82
CA ASN A 53 16.26 8.00 26.94
C ASN A 53 16.24 6.46 26.87
N ILE A 54 15.08 5.86 26.59
CA ILE A 54 14.96 4.40 26.40
C ILE A 54 15.83 3.96 25.22
N LYS A 55 15.83 4.73 24.13
CA LYS A 55 16.68 4.47 22.97
C LYS A 55 18.16 4.59 23.32
N GLU A 56 18.57 5.57 24.12
CA GLU A 56 19.96 5.72 24.56
C GLU A 56 20.39 4.58 25.48
N GLU A 57 19.53 4.17 26.42
CA GLU A 57 19.77 3.04 27.34
C GLU A 57 19.85 1.72 26.56
N ILE A 58 18.91 1.46 25.66
CA ILE A 58 18.97 0.32 24.73
C ILE A 58 20.25 0.38 23.89
N ASN A 59 20.66 1.55 23.38
CA ASN A 59 21.87 1.71 22.57
C ASN A 59 23.17 1.59 23.38
N LYS A 60 23.16 1.91 24.68
CA LYS A 60 24.29 1.66 25.59
C LYS A 60 24.38 0.18 25.98
N GLU A 61 23.24 -0.47 26.16
CA GLU A 61 23.13 -1.92 26.43
C GLU A 61 23.12 -2.77 25.15
N THR A 62 23.28 -2.14 23.98
CA THR A 62 23.10 -2.77 22.67
C THR A 62 24.20 -3.76 22.33
N GLU A 63 25.31 -3.85 23.06
CA GLU A 63 26.17 -5.05 23.00
C GLU A 63 25.48 -6.30 23.57
N ALA A 64 24.65 -6.15 24.60
CA ALA A 64 23.89 -7.23 25.24
C ALA A 64 22.57 -7.54 24.51
N ILE A 65 21.93 -6.56 23.86
CA ILE A 65 20.67 -6.75 23.13
C ILE A 65 20.86 -7.06 21.64
N GLN A 66 21.93 -6.59 20.97
CA GLN A 66 22.13 -6.90 19.54
C GLN A 66 22.33 -8.38 19.26
N GLN A 67 23.02 -9.12 20.15
CA GLN A 67 23.21 -10.55 19.95
C GLN A 67 21.88 -11.32 19.95
N PRO A 68 21.00 -11.20 20.97
CA PRO A 68 19.70 -11.87 20.95
C PRO A 68 18.77 -11.33 19.86
N LEU A 69 18.76 -10.02 19.56
CA LEU A 69 17.92 -9.48 18.49
C LEU A 69 18.39 -9.96 17.10
N LYS A 70 19.69 -9.96 16.84
CA LYS A 70 20.26 -10.44 15.57
C LYS A 70 20.11 -11.95 15.43
N ALA A 71 20.24 -12.71 16.52
CA ALA A 71 19.96 -14.15 16.53
C ALA A 71 18.48 -14.44 16.28
N ALA A 72 17.56 -13.70 16.92
CA ALA A 72 16.13 -13.81 16.69
C ALA A 72 15.74 -13.42 15.26
N TYR A 73 16.28 -12.32 14.74
CA TYR A 73 16.07 -11.90 13.36
C TYR A 73 16.61 -12.93 12.36
N LYS A 74 17.82 -13.44 12.58
CA LYS A 74 18.45 -14.47 11.74
C LYS A 74 17.67 -15.79 11.79
N SER A 75 17.12 -16.16 12.96
CA SER A 75 16.31 -17.36 13.12
C SER A 75 14.92 -17.22 12.48
N ALA A 76 14.31 -16.04 12.58
CA ALA A 76 13.05 -15.75 11.90
C ALA A 76 13.26 -15.73 10.38
N SER A 77 14.30 -15.06 9.88
CA SER A 77 14.60 -15.01 8.45
C SER A 77 14.98 -16.39 7.90
N SER A 78 15.76 -17.19 8.63
CA SER A 78 16.09 -18.54 8.19
C SER A 78 14.89 -19.47 8.24
N PHE A 79 13.98 -19.32 9.21
CA PHE A 79 12.72 -20.05 9.23
C PHE A 79 11.85 -19.68 8.03
N THR A 80 11.69 -18.39 7.72
CA THR A 80 10.92 -17.93 6.55
C THR A 80 11.54 -18.37 5.23
N GLU A 81 12.88 -18.35 5.13
CA GLU A 81 13.60 -18.80 3.93
C GLU A 81 13.50 -20.32 3.75
N ASN A 82 13.66 -21.11 4.83
CA ASN A 82 13.50 -22.56 4.78
C ASN A 82 12.04 -22.96 4.54
N ALA A 83 11.08 -22.23 5.11
CA ALA A 83 9.66 -22.44 4.83
C ALA A 83 9.33 -22.10 3.38
N GLN A 84 9.86 -21.00 2.83
CA GLN A 84 9.69 -20.67 1.40
C GLN A 84 10.34 -21.73 0.52
N LYS A 85 11.58 -22.14 0.79
CA LYS A 85 12.25 -23.20 0.02
C LYS A 85 11.46 -24.50 0.07
N ALA A 86 11.04 -24.96 1.25
CA ALA A 86 10.25 -26.18 1.37
C ALA A 86 8.89 -26.07 0.65
N VAL A 87 8.22 -24.91 0.73
CA VAL A 87 6.94 -24.68 0.04
C VAL A 87 7.15 -24.62 -1.48
N THR A 88 8.15 -23.90 -1.98
CA THR A 88 8.48 -23.82 -3.41
C THR A 88 8.93 -25.17 -3.96
N ASP A 89 9.80 -25.88 -3.25
CA ASP A 89 10.24 -27.23 -3.64
C ASP A 89 9.03 -28.18 -3.65
N THR A 90 8.09 -28.04 -2.72
CA THR A 90 6.85 -28.83 -2.72
C THR A 90 5.94 -28.42 -3.87
N LEU A 91 5.82 -27.13 -4.20
CA LEU A 91 5.02 -26.64 -5.33
C LEU A 91 5.62 -27.04 -6.69
N ASP A 92 6.95 -27.04 -6.83
CA ASP A 92 7.66 -27.44 -8.05
C ASP A 92 7.64 -28.97 -8.26
N ASN A 93 7.54 -29.75 -7.17
CA ASN A 93 7.35 -31.20 -7.20
C ASN A 93 5.87 -31.61 -7.30
N ILE A 94 4.94 -30.75 -6.87
CA ILE A 94 3.51 -30.82 -7.22
C ILE A 94 3.31 -30.02 -8.50
N LYS A 95 3.96 -30.45 -9.59
CA LYS A 95 3.38 -30.20 -10.90
C LYS A 95 2.06 -30.95 -10.90
N ILE A 96 0.96 -30.22 -10.68
CA ILE A 96 -0.33 -30.68 -11.13
C ILE A 96 -0.18 -30.76 -12.64
N ASP A 97 -0.05 -31.99 -13.13
CA ASP A 97 -0.29 -32.33 -14.52
C ASP A 97 -1.70 -31.85 -14.86
N GLU A 98 -1.84 -30.65 -15.42
CA GLU A 98 -2.85 -30.46 -16.46
C GLU A 98 -2.28 -31.13 -17.72
N ASP A 99 -2.45 -32.45 -17.79
CA ASP A 99 -2.09 -33.26 -18.94
C ASP A 99 -3.05 -32.94 -20.09
N LYS A 100 -2.54 -32.18 -21.07
CA LYS A 100 -2.57 -32.45 -22.53
C LYS A 100 -3.91 -32.81 -23.25
N PRO A 101 -3.93 -32.71 -24.59
CA PRO A 101 -5.09 -32.28 -25.39
C PRO A 101 -6.11 -33.40 -25.63
N LEU A 102 -7.39 -33.01 -25.74
CA LEU A 102 -8.43 -33.90 -26.26
C LEU A 102 -8.27 -34.07 -27.78
N GLU A 103 -8.24 -35.34 -28.20
CA GLU A 103 -7.98 -35.80 -29.55
C GLU A 103 -9.28 -36.13 -30.31
N LYS A 104 -9.38 -35.54 -31.52
CA LYS A 104 -10.00 -35.99 -32.80
C LYS A 104 -11.46 -36.49 -32.88
N ASP A 105 -12.20 -35.84 -33.77
CA ASP A 105 -13.17 -36.44 -34.68
C ASP A 105 -13.11 -35.79 -36.08
N ASN A 106 -13.34 -36.63 -37.09
CA ASN A 106 -13.00 -36.42 -38.50
C ASN A 106 -14.19 -35.88 -39.31
N GLU A 107 -13.86 -34.96 -40.22
CA GLU A 107 -14.29 -34.90 -41.64
C GLU A 107 -15.73 -34.49 -42.04
N SER A 108 -15.76 -33.65 -43.10
CA SER A 108 -16.86 -33.27 -43.99
C SER A 108 -17.73 -32.07 -43.57
N ASN A 109 -17.44 -30.89 -44.12
CA ASN A 109 -18.16 -30.44 -45.31
C ASN A 109 -17.44 -29.27 -46.01
N LYS A 110 -17.47 -29.38 -47.34
CA LYS A 110 -17.02 -28.45 -48.37
C LYS A 110 -17.72 -27.09 -48.33
N GLU A 111 -17.14 -26.18 -49.12
CA GLU A 111 -17.72 -24.92 -49.65
C GLU A 111 -17.75 -23.78 -48.60
N GLN A 112 -17.22 -22.57 -48.82
CA GLN A 112 -17.06 -21.84 -50.07
C GLN A 112 -16.21 -20.57 -49.81
N LYS A 113 -15.12 -20.44 -50.56
CA LYS A 113 -14.64 -19.23 -51.27
C LYS A 113 -14.30 -17.92 -50.52
N GLU A 114 -13.10 -17.43 -50.87
CA GLU A 114 -12.81 -16.03 -51.31
C GLU A 114 -13.25 -14.93 -50.33
N ASP A 115 -12.36 -14.24 -49.60
CA ASP A 115 -11.44 -13.28 -50.18
C ASP A 115 -10.23 -13.05 -49.26
N ILE A 116 -9.06 -13.33 -49.84
CA ILE A 116 -7.77 -12.81 -49.42
C ILE A 116 -7.63 -11.44 -50.12
N ASP A 117 -7.19 -10.43 -49.38
CA ASP A 117 -6.54 -9.21 -49.87
C ASP A 117 -7.33 -8.27 -50.80
N LYS A 118 -7.92 -7.22 -50.21
CA LYS A 118 -7.71 -5.84 -50.69
C LYS A 118 -7.48 -4.93 -49.48
N GLU A 119 -6.23 -4.62 -49.18
CA GLU A 119 -5.41 -3.60 -49.84
C GLU A 119 -5.64 -2.22 -49.22
N LEU A 120 -4.53 -1.69 -48.71
CA LEU A 120 -4.31 -0.34 -48.25
C LEU A 120 -4.88 0.69 -49.26
N ASN A 121 -5.83 1.53 -48.86
CA ASN A 121 -5.85 2.94 -49.27
C ASN A 121 -6.79 3.81 -48.40
N PRO A 122 -6.37 5.02 -47.95
CA PRO A 122 -7.20 5.96 -47.18
C PRO A 122 -8.19 6.73 -48.08
N ASN A 123 -9.15 7.42 -47.44
CA ASN A 123 -10.18 8.34 -47.96
C ASN A 123 -11.50 7.77 -48.52
N LYS A 124 -12.56 7.85 -47.70
CA LYS A 124 -13.97 8.27 -47.98
C LYS A 124 -14.84 7.81 -46.79
N GLN A 125 -15.69 8.57 -46.12
CA GLN A 125 -16.16 9.96 -46.15
C GLN A 125 -16.31 10.43 -44.71
#